data_AF-A0A7V9P551-F1
#
_entry.id   AF-A0A7V9P551-F1
#
_cell.length_a   1.000
_cell.length_b   1.000
_cell.length_c   1.000
_cell.angle_alpha   90.00
_cell.angle_beta   90.00
_cell.angle_gamma   90.00
#
_symmetry.space_group_name_H-M   'P 1'
#
loop_
_entity.id
_entity.type
_entity.pdbx_description
1 polymer ?
#
loop_
_entity_poly.entity_id
_entity_poly.type
_entity_poly.pdbx_seq_one_letter_code
_entity_poly.pdbx_strand_id
1 'polypeptide(L)' 'MFIEISDSALTSDLIQFLRGRNYLAIEERGQIVAVPLNALSTTADRHRGERDLDEWRQLHPGVRVGVVAD' A
#
# COMPACT_ATOMS: atom_id res chain seq x y z
N MET A 1 -5.52 0.39 -6.14
CA MET A 1 -5.27 1.31 -5.01
C MET A 1 -3.96 2.01 -5.30
N PHE A 2 -3.96 3.35 -5.31
CA PHE A 2 -2.75 4.15 -5.52
C PHE A 2 -2.33 4.78 -4.20
N ILE A 3 -1.04 4.68 -3.90
CA ILE A 3 -0.45 5.19 -2.66
C ILE A 3 0.70 6.14 -3.00
N GLU A 4 0.66 7.37 -2.48
CA GLU A 4 1.72 8.37 -2.66
C GLU A 4 2.61 8.47 -1.41
N ILE A 5 3.94 8.36 -1.61
CA ILE A 5 4.97 8.54 -0.58
C ILE A 5 6.15 9.31 -1.21
N SER A 6 6.57 10.41 -0.59
CA SER A 6 7.61 11.30 -1.13
C SER A 6 9.06 10.85 -0.86
N ASP A 7 9.24 9.80 -0.05
CA ASP A 7 10.54 9.28 0.37
C ASP A 7 10.79 7.90 -0.26
N SER A 8 11.86 7.78 -1.05
CA SER A 8 12.17 6.57 -1.83
C SER A 8 12.55 5.36 -0.97
N ALA A 9 13.11 5.56 0.23
CA ALA A 9 13.41 4.47 1.14
C ALA A 9 12.12 3.89 1.73
N LEU A 10 11.18 4.76 2.10
CA LEU A 10 9.85 4.37 2.59
C LEU A 10 8.99 3.72 1.51
N THR A 11 9.09 4.18 0.26
CA THR A 11 8.43 3.54 -0.89
C THR A 11 8.87 2.09 -1.05
N SER A 12 10.18 1.83 -1.00
CA SER A 12 10.74 0.50 -1.13
C SER A 12 10.32 -0.42 0.03
N ASP A 13 10.30 0.11 1.25
CA ASP A 13 9.85 -0.61 2.44
C ASP A 13 8.37 -1.00 2.36
N LEU A 14 7.48 -0.06 1.98
CA LEU A 14 6.05 -0.35 1.82
C LEU A 14 5.79 -1.40 0.74
N ILE A 15 6.53 -1.37 -0.38
CA ILE A 15 6.42 -2.40 -1.42
C ILE A 15 6.78 -3.78 -0.87
N GLN A 16 7.86 -3.89 -0.08
CA GLN A 16 8.25 -5.16 0.54
C GLN A 16 7.22 -5.64 1.56
N PHE A 17 6.71 -4.73 2.41
CA PHE A 17 5.65 -5.01 3.36
C PHE A 17 4.40 -5.59 2.68
N LEU A 18 3.90 -4.93 1.63
CA LEU A 18 2.72 -5.36 0.89
C LEU A 18 2.94 -6.69 0.16
N ARG A 19 4.12 -6.91 -0.43
CA ARG A 19 4.47 -8.21 -1.03
C ARG A 19 4.45 -9.34 0.01
N GLY A 20 4.96 -9.10 1.22
CA GLY A 20 4.86 -10.03 2.34
C GLY A 20 3.42 -10.34 2.78
N ARG A 21 2.47 -9.43 2.49
CA ARG A 21 1.02 -9.58 2.73
C ARG A 21 0.26 -10.19 1.53
N ASN A 22 0.96 -10.75 0.54
CA ASN A 22 0.38 -11.36 -0.66
C ASN A 22 -0.29 -10.35 -1.62
N TYR A 23 0.35 -9.19 -1.81
CA TYR A 23 0.02 -8.23 -2.86
C TYR A 23 1.04 -8.28 -4.01
N LEU A 24 0.58 -8.05 -5.23
CA LEU A 24 1.41 -7.49 -6.28
C LEU A 24 1.55 -5.98 -6.01
N ALA A 25 2.72 -5.55 -5.57
CA ALA A 25 3.04 -4.14 -5.31
C ALA A 25 4.25 -3.69 -6.15
N ILE A 26 4.09 -2.58 -6.87
CA ILE A 26 5.13 -1.95 -7.70
C ILE A 26 5.09 -0.43 -7.53
N GLU A 27 6.23 0.22 -7.79
CA GLU A 27 6.28 1.67 -7.98
C GLU A 27 6.04 1.99 -9.45
N GLU A 28 5.10 2.88 -9.74
CA GLU A 28 4.80 3.41 -11.05
C GLU A 28 4.65 4.94 -10.95
N ARG A 29 5.51 5.68 -11.66
CA ARG A 29 5.45 7.15 -11.74
C ARG A 29 5.43 7.87 -10.38
N GLY A 30 6.14 7.33 -9.38
CA GLY A 30 6.21 7.90 -8.02
C GLY A 30 5.02 7.55 -7.13
N GLN A 31 4.16 6.62 -7.58
CA GLN A 31 3.06 6.08 -6.80
C GLN A 31 3.25 4.57 -6.64
N ILE A 32 2.77 4.00 -5.54
CA ILE A 32 2.71 2.56 -5.36
C ILE A 32 1.35 2.05 -5.83
N VAL A 33 1.38 1.13 -6.79
CA VAL A 33 0.21 0.37 -7.24
C VAL A 33 0.24 -0.96 -6.53
N ALA A 34 -0.82 -1.24 -5.76
CA ALA A 34 -0.95 -2.48 -5.00
C ALA A 34 -2.27 -3.21 -5.34
N VAL A 35 -2.15 -4.49 -5.68
CA VAL A 35 -3.27 -5.38 -6.01
C VAL A 35 -3.15 -6.67 -5.19
N PRO A 36 -4.15 -7.05 -4.38
CA PRO A 36 -4.11 -8.31 -3.64
C PRO A 36 -4.18 -9.50 -4.61
N LEU A 37 -3.31 -10.49 -4.43
CA LEU A 37 -3.27 -11.69 -5.29
C LEU A 37 -4.43 -12.65 -5.02
N ASN A 38 -5.02 -12.58 -3.82
CA ASN A 38 -6.21 -13.34 -3.44
C ASN A 38 -7.41 -12.38 -3.28
N ALA A 39 -7.83 -11.77 -4.39
CA ALA A 39 -8.96 -10.85 -4.40
C ALA A 39 -10.26 -11.57 -4.03
N LEU A 40 -11.05 -10.96 -3.15
CA LEU A 40 -12.36 -11.47 -2.71
C LEU A 40 -13.49 -10.66 -3.34
N SER A 41 -13.59 -9.39 -2.96
CA SER A 41 -14.53 -8.41 -3.49
C SER A 41 -13.91 -7.03 -3.35
N THR A 42 -14.29 -6.09 -4.22
CA THR A 42 -13.71 -4.73 -4.21
C THR A 42 -13.78 -4.07 -2.83
N THR A 43 -14.89 -4.23 -2.11
CA THR A 43 -15.07 -3.67 -0.76
C THR A 43 -14.21 -4.39 0.28
N ALA A 44 -14.15 -5.72 0.25
CA ALA A 44 -13.33 -6.48 1.19
C ALA A 44 -11.83 -6.23 0.98
N ASP A 45 -11.40 -6.19 -0.28
CA ASP A 45 -10.02 -5.93 -0.68
C ASP A 45 -9.59 -4.51 -0.32
N ARG A 46 -10.51 -3.54 -0.44
CA ARG A 46 -10.29 -2.16 0.01
C ARG A 46 -10.08 -2.09 1.52
N HIS A 47 -10.98 -2.66 2.33
CA HIS A 47 -10.84 -2.64 3.79
C HIS A 47 -9.58 -3.36 4.27
N ARG A 48 -9.22 -4.47 3.62
CA ARG A 48 -7.96 -5.16 3.87
C ARG A 48 -6.76 -4.26 3.58
N GLY A 49 -6.74 -3.61 2.42
CA GLY A 49 -5.68 -2.67 2.05
C GLY A 49 -5.56 -1.49 3.01
N GLU A 50 -6.69 -0.88 3.40
CA GLU A 50 -6.72 0.20 4.39
C GLU A 50 -6.14 -0.24 5.74
N ARG A 51 -6.52 -1.43 6.22
CA ARG A 51 -5.98 -2.00 7.47
C ARG A 51 -4.48 -2.29 7.38
N ASP A 52 -4.03 -2.95 6.31
CA ASP A 52 -2.61 -3.26 6.12
C ASP A 52 -1.78 -1.97 6.05
N LEU A 53 -2.31 -0.90 5.43
CA LEU A 53 -1.66 0.41 5.41
C LEU A 53 -1.61 1.08 6.79
N ASP A 54 -2.67 0.96 7.60
CA ASP A 54 -2.67 1.47 8.96
C ASP A 54 -1.66 0.73 9.84
N GLU A 55 -1.55 -0.60 9.70
CA GLU A 55 -0.52 -1.40 10.38
C GLU A 55 0.89 -0.93 9.99
N TRP A 56 1.14 -0.68 8.70
CA TRP A 56 2.42 -0.14 8.25
C TRP A 56 2.70 1.27 8.81
N ARG A 57 1.71 2.17 8.81
CA ARG A 57 1.86 3.54 9.37
C ARG A 57 2.22 3.55 10.85
N GLN A 58 1.75 2.56 11.63
CA GLN A 58 2.12 2.44 13.05
C GLN A 58 3.62 2.14 13.22
N LEU A 59 4.24 1.44 12.26
CA LEU A 59 5.68 1.17 12.24
C LEU A 59 6.50 2.38 11.75
N HIS A 60 5.87 3.29 11.00
CA HIS A 60 6.49 4.48 10.42
C HIS A 60 5.75 5.77 10.82
N PRO A 61 5.76 6.14 12.12
CA PRO A 61 5.05 7.32 12.59
C PRO A 61 5.59 8.59 11.89
N GLY A 62 4.67 9.38 11.34
CA GLY A 62 4.99 10.63 10.62
C GLY A 62 4.93 10.53 9.10
N VAL A 63 4.80 9.33 8.52
CA VAL A 63 4.61 9.16 7.08
C VAL A 63 3.16 9.47 6.69
N ARG A 64 2.98 10.42 5.76
CA ARG A 64 1.67 10.69 5.15
C ARG A 64 1.50 9.79 3.94
N VAL A 65 0.45 8.99 3.97
CA VAL A 65 0.11 8.04 2.90
C VAL A 65 -1.28 8.39 2.43
N GLY A 66 -1.45 8.81 1.18
CA GLY A 66 -2.77 9.05 0.58
C GLY A 66 -3.22 7.83 -0.21
N VAL A 67 -4.43 7.31 0.05
CA VAL A 67 -5.08 6.38 -0.87
C VAL A 67 -5.87 7.21 -1.87
N VAL A 68 -5.44 7.20 -3.13
CA VAL A 68 -6.18 7.86 -4.21
C VAL A 68 -7.20 6.86 -4.76
N ALA A 69 -8.48 7.21 -4.68
CA ALA A 69 -9.54 6.50 -5.37
C ALA A 69 -9.47 6.87 -6.86
N ASP A 70 -9.55 5.85 -7.71
CA ASP A 70 -9.72 5.98 -9.17
C ASP A 70 -11.00 6.76 -9.50
#